data_AF-A0A7L4P0W2-F1
#
_entry.id   AF-A0A7L4P0W2-F1
#
_cell.length_a   1.000
_cell.length_b   1.000
_cell.length_c   1.000
_cell.angle_alpha   90.00
_cell.angle_beta   90.00
_cell.angle_gamma   90.00
#
_symmetry.space_group_name_H-M   'P 1'
#
loop_
_entity.id
_entity.type
_entity.pdbx_description
1 polymer ?
#
loop_
_entity_poly.entity_id
_entity_poly.type
_entity_poly.pdbx_seq_one_letter_code
_entity_poly.pdbx_strand_id
1 'polypeptide(L)' 'MHRSLSTITLNIGKSGVNPGVMDEIKRQLKEREVVKLRFSKGISHEKENYITHIIEKSNAKLIDFRGNVAVIFKKRS' A
#
# COMPACT_ATOMS: atom_id res chain seq x y z
N MET A 1 -14.41 14.45 -15.64
CA MET A 1 -13.35 14.98 -14.74
C MET A 1 -12.33 13.87 -14.52
N HIS A 2 -11.29 13.80 -15.36
CA HIS A 2 -10.17 12.87 -15.14
C HIS A 2 -9.38 13.42 -13.95
N ARG A 3 -9.66 12.97 -12.71
CA ARG A 3 -8.71 13.17 -11.62
C ARG A 3 -7.48 12.36 -12.03
N SER A 4 -6.43 13.06 -12.45
CA SER A 4 -5.08 12.52 -12.38
C SER A 4 -4.89 12.01 -10.95
N LEU A 5 -5.01 10.70 -10.75
CA LEU A 5 -4.71 10.07 -9.47
C LEU A 5 -3.20 10.19 -9.31
N SER A 6 -2.74 11.28 -8.70
CA SER A 6 -1.36 11.43 -8.24
C SER A 6 -1.14 10.42 -7.11
N THR A 7 -1.01 9.16 -7.48
CA THR A 7 -0.82 8.04 -6.56
C THR A 7 0.63 8.02 -6.12
N ILE A 8 0.83 8.16 -4.82
CA ILE A 8 2.17 7.99 -4.23
C ILE A 8 2.55 6.51 -4.22
N THR A 9 3.84 6.25 -4.44
CA THR A 9 4.41 4.90 -4.33
C THR A 9 5.23 4.82 -3.05
N LEU A 10 4.87 3.90 -2.16
CA LEU A 10 5.65 3.56 -0.96
C LEU A 10 6.46 2.30 -1.23
N ASN A 11 7.77 2.36 -0.97
CA ASN A 11 8.66 1.22 -1.17
C ASN A 11 8.76 0.41 0.12
N ILE A 12 8.41 -0.87 0.06
CA ILE A 12 8.56 -1.81 1.16
C ILE A 12 9.89 -2.54 0.97
N GLY A 13 10.83 -2.28 1.88
CA GLY A 13 12.17 -2.87 1.94
C GLY A 13 12.24 -4.09 2.85
N LYS A 14 13.40 -4.74 2.95
CA LYS A 14 13.59 -6.00 3.71
C LYS A 14 13.12 -5.92 5.17
N SER A 15 13.11 -4.72 5.77
CA SER A 15 12.56 -4.46 7.10
C SER A 15 11.04 -4.59 7.20
N GLY A 16 10.34 -4.82 6.08
CA GLY A 16 8.91 -5.08 6.04
C GLY A 16 8.05 -3.87 6.40
N VAL A 17 6.86 -4.16 6.91
CA VAL A 17 5.87 -3.16 7.36
C VAL A 17 6.03 -2.96 8.86
N ASN A 18 6.82 -1.97 9.26
CA ASN A 18 6.93 -1.55 10.65
C ASN A 18 5.83 -0.52 11.02
N PRO A 19 5.65 -0.17 12.30
CA PRO A 19 4.61 0.77 12.72
C PRO A 19 4.69 2.13 12.01
N GLY A 20 5.90 2.69 11.82
CA GLY A 20 6.07 3.96 11.10
C GLY A 20 5.66 3.90 9.64
N VAL A 21 5.97 2.79 8.94
CA VAL A 21 5.51 2.54 7.56
C VAL A 21 3.99 2.40 7.53
N MET A 22 3.41 1.70 8.50
CA MET A 22 1.96 1.53 8.59
C MET A 22 1.23 2.87 8.79
N ASP A 23 1.76 3.75 9.63
CA ASP A 23 1.20 5.08 9.88
C ASP A 23 1.33 5.98 8.64
N GLU A 24 2.44 5.89 7.92
CA GLU A 24 2.60 6.58 6.64
C GLU A 24 1.59 6.10 5.59
N ILE A 25 1.38 4.78 5.47
CA ILE A 25 0.36 4.21 4.57
C ILE A 25 -1.02 4.76 4.91
N LYS A 26 -1.39 4.79 6.20
CA LYS A 26 -2.69 5.34 6.65
C LYS A 26 -2.82 6.82 6.33
N ARG A 27 -1.75 7.61 6.54
CA ARG A 27 -1.72 9.04 6.19
C ARG A 27 -1.96 9.26 4.71
N GLN A 28 -1.22 8.55 3.86
CA GLN A 28 -1.34 8.67 2.40
C GLN A 28 -2.71 8.22 1.88
N LEU A 29 -3.26 7.14 2.44
CA LEU A 29 -4.63 6.69 2.13
C LEU A 29 -5.67 7.75 2.50
N LYS A 30 -5.50 8.46 3.62
CA LYS A 30 -6.42 9.53 4.05
C LYS A 30 -6.37 10.74 3.12
N GLU A 31 -5.18 11.10 2.62
CA GLU A 31 -4.97 12.25 1.74
C GLU A 31 -5.38 12.00 0.29
N ARG A 32 -5.09 10.80 -0.23
CA ARG A 32 -5.14 10.49 -1.68
C ARG A 32 -6.11 9.40 -2.05
N GLU A 33 -6.70 8.70 -1.08
CA GLU A 33 -7.57 7.53 -1.21
C GLU A 33 -6.90 6.29 -1.84
N VAL A 34 -5.88 6.45 -2.68
CA VAL A 34 -5.14 5.39 -3.37
C VAL A 34 -3.65 5.47 -3.05
N VAL A 35 -3.03 4.31 -2.77
CA VAL A 35 -1.58 4.18 -2.57
C VAL A 35 -1.05 2.98 -3.36
N LYS A 36 0.12 3.16 -3.99
CA LYS A 36 0.90 2.08 -4.59
C LYS A 36 1.95 1.59 -3.59
N LEU A 37 2.00 0.29 -3.35
CA LEU A 37 3.01 -0.36 -2.52
C LEU A 37 3.95 -1.12 -3.44
N ARG A 38 5.23 -0.75 -3.46
CA ARG A 38 6.26 -1.43 -4.26
C ARG A 38 7.15 -2.24 -3.35
N PHE A 39 7.14 -3.56 -3.50
CA PHE A 39 7.95 -4.48 -2.73
C PHE A 39 9.32 -4.68 -3.37
N SER A 40 10.36 -4.66 -2.54
CA SER A 40 11.72 -4.98 -2.96
C SER A 40 11.86 -6.46 -3.31
N LYS A 41 12.80 -6.80 -4.22
CA LYS A 41 13.00 -8.17 -4.70
C LYS A 41 13.22 -9.21 -3.59
N GLY A 42 13.86 -8.80 -2.48
CA GLY A 42 14.16 -9.67 -1.34
C GLY A 42 12.97 -10.08 -0.47
N ILE A 43 11.76 -9.57 -0.74
CA ILE A 43 10.55 -9.81 0.09
C ILE A 43 9.55 -10.70 -0.67
N SER A 44 9.96 -11.28 -1.81
CA SER A 44 9.00 -11.82 -2.77
C SER A 44 8.04 -12.87 -2.22
N HIS A 45 8.46 -13.64 -1.21
CA HIS A 45 7.64 -14.71 -0.63
C HIS A 45 6.67 -14.21 0.45
N GLU A 46 6.88 -13.01 1.00
CA GLU A 46 6.08 -12.45 2.09
C GLU A 46 5.16 -11.30 1.63
N LYS A 47 5.18 -10.96 0.33
CA LYS A 47 4.40 -9.84 -0.23
C LYS A 47 2.93 -9.95 0.12
N GLU A 48 2.32 -11.11 -0.09
CA GLU A 48 0.91 -11.34 0.18
C GLU A 48 0.59 -11.17 1.66
N ASN A 49 1.43 -11.70 2.55
CA ASN A 49 1.29 -11.52 4.00
C ASN A 49 1.32 -10.03 4.39
N TYR A 50 2.26 -9.26 3.82
CA TYR A 50 2.31 -7.82 4.07
C TYR A 50 1.11 -7.09 3.49
N ILE A 51 0.64 -7.44 2.30
CA ILE A 51 -0.56 -6.85 1.70
C ILE A 51 -1.76 -7.10 2.61
N THR A 52 -1.99 -8.35 3.00
CA THR A 52 -3.07 -8.75 3.92
C THR A 52 -2.99 -7.99 5.25
N HIS A 53 -1.80 -7.93 5.85
CA HIS A 53 -1.59 -7.18 7.07
C HIS A 53 -1.92 -5.68 6.92
N ILE A 54 -1.49 -5.06 5.81
CA ILE A 54 -1.75 -3.65 5.52
C ILE A 54 -3.24 -3.41 5.32
N ILE A 55 -3.93 -4.21 4.51
CA ILE A 55 -5.36 -3.99 4.24
C ILE A 55 -6.20 -4.13 5.51
N GLU A 56 -5.90 -5.12 6.36
CA GLU A 56 -6.57 -5.32 7.65
C GLU A 56 -6.35 -4.13 8.59
N LYS A 57 -5.10 -3.70 8.77
CA LYS A 57 -4.76 -2.62 9.71
C LYS A 57 -5.15 -1.22 9.21
N SER A 58 -5.25 -1.02 7.89
CA SER A 58 -5.66 0.27 7.31
C SER A 58 -7.17 0.33 7.02
N ASN A 59 -7.87 -0.79 7.06
CA ASN A 59 -9.24 -0.93 6.56
C ASN A 59 -9.37 -0.45 5.11
N ALA A 60 -8.36 -0.80 4.30
CA ALA A 60 -8.31 -0.53 2.87
C ALA A 60 -8.67 -1.78 2.07
N LYS A 61 -8.87 -1.62 0.76
CA LYS A 61 -9.13 -2.71 -0.18
C LYS A 61 -7.98 -2.83 -1.15
N LEU A 62 -7.57 -4.05 -1.47
CA LEU A 62 -6.67 -4.32 -2.57
C LEU A 62 -7.44 -4.16 -3.89
N ILE A 63 -6.92 -3.33 -4.79
CA ILE A 63 -7.52 -3.06 -6.11
C ILE A 63 -6.79 -3.83 -7.20
N ASP A 64 -5.46 -3.89 -7.12
CA ASP A 64 -4.63 -4.58 -8.09
C ASP A 64 -3.34 -5.08 -7.43
N PHE A 65 -2.82 -6.19 -7.92
CA PHE A 65 -1.52 -6.72 -7.51
C PHE A 65 -0.83 -7.37 -8.70
N ARG A 66 0.30 -6.81 -9.12
CA ARG A 66 1.08 -7.28 -10.27
C ARG A 66 2.57 -7.27 -9.97
N GLY A 67 3.17 -8.46 -9.99
CA GLY A 67 4.61 -8.68 -9.80
C GLY A 67 5.12 -8.28 -8.42
N ASN A 68 5.55 -7.03 -8.28
CA ASN A 68 6.04 -6.48 -7.02
C ASN A 68 5.34 -5.17 -6.62
N VAL A 69 4.23 -4.82 -7.28
CA VAL A 69 3.45 -3.63 -6.95
C VAL A 69 2.03 -4.03 -6.60
N ALA A 70 1.56 -3.59 -5.43
CA ALA A 70 0.16 -3.64 -5.03
C ALA A 70 -0.44 -2.25 -5.07
N VAL A 71 -1.71 -2.14 -5.45
CA VAL A 71 -2.50 -0.90 -5.41
C VAL A 71 -3.60 -1.10 -4.40
N ILE A 72 -3.62 -0.27 -3.37
CA ILE A 72 -4.65 -0.30 -2.34
C ILE A 72 -5.45 0.99 -2.36
N PHE A 73 -6.73 0.89 -2.01
CA PHE A 73 -7.67 1.99 -1.99
C PHE A 73 -8.49 1.99 -0.71
N LYS A 74 -8.72 3.18 -0.15
CA LYS A 74 -9.66 3.42 0.93
C LYS A 74 -10.47 4.65 0.58
N LYS A 75 -11.79 4.48 0.46
CA LYS A 75 -12.72 5.59 0.27
C LYS A 75 -12.59 6.55 1.45
N ARG A 76 -12.44 7.85 1.17
CA ARG A 76 -12.46 8.87 2.20
C ARG A 76 -13.81 8.82 2.91
N SER A 77 -13.77 8.57 4.22
CA SER A 77 -14.92 8.67 5.12
C SER A 77 -14.80 9.94 5.93
#